data_AF-A0A820BBV3-F1
#
_entry.id   AF-A0A820BBV3-F1
#
_cell.length_a   1.000
_cell.length_b   1.000
_cell.length_c   1.000
_cell.angle_alpha   90.00
_cell.angle_beta   90.00
_cell.angle_gamma   90.00
#
_symmetry.space_group_name_H-M   'P 1'
#
loop_
_entity.id
_entity.type
_entity.pdbx_description
1 polymer ?
#
loop_
_entity_poly.entity_id
_entity_poly.type
_entity_poly.pdbx_seq_one_letter_code
_entity_poly.pdbx_strand_id
1 'polypeptide(L)'
;KRGWRVKIFTSTAVSITSGQATFYTEPGNEVNNQWGASLEAGRKKTKIVVPSIDIVSWIRDTVIDRKLPSGNLTSKIMMKSDIEGHDSTVLANLILSGVYCSIDLIYGEHLTNEFVNGIALFQKYSQSCKTKLIRMDDESFYQTRLPFTYPQSTT
;
A
#
# COMPACT_ATOMS: atom_id res chain seq x y z
N LYS A 1 26.19 6.18 -10.94
CA LYS A 1 24.80 6.71 -10.80
C LYS A 1 23.91 5.56 -10.34
N ARG A 2 23.29 5.63 -9.16
CA ARG A 2 22.32 4.61 -8.69
C ARG A 2 21.01 4.85 -9.47
N GLY A 3 20.66 3.94 -10.37
CA GLY A 3 19.58 4.09 -11.35
C GLY A 3 18.18 3.90 -10.78
N TRP A 4 17.78 4.72 -9.80
CA TRP A 4 16.42 4.71 -9.26
C TRP A 4 15.43 5.10 -10.35
N ARG A 5 14.39 4.28 -10.55
CA ARG A 5 13.26 4.57 -11.44
C ARG A 5 12.04 4.77 -10.58
N VAL A 6 11.44 5.97 -10.64
CA VAL A 6 10.21 6.30 -9.92
C VAL A 6 9.10 6.44 -10.95
N LYS A 7 7.95 5.84 -10.67
CA LYS A 7 6.70 6.08 -11.39
C LYS A 7 5.71 6.68 -10.40
N ILE A 8 5.15 7.82 -10.75
CA ILE A 8 4.15 8.52 -9.94
C ILE A 8 2.84 8.48 -10.72
N PHE A 9 1.80 7.96 -10.08
CA PHE A 9 0.44 7.98 -10.61
C PHE A 9 -0.33 9.06 -9.86
N THR A 10 -0.58 10.19 -10.52
CA THR A 10 -1.45 11.24 -10.00
C THR A 10 -2.89 10.96 -10.44
N SER A 11 -3.87 11.34 -9.62
CA SER A 11 -5.30 11.20 -9.95
C SER A 11 -5.69 9.76 -10.33
N THR A 12 -5.23 8.78 -9.56
CA THR A 12 -5.46 7.36 -9.79
C THR A 12 -5.78 6.68 -8.46
N ALA A 13 -6.78 5.79 -8.45
CA ALA A 13 -7.14 5.01 -7.28
C ALA A 13 -6.48 3.63 -7.29
N VAL A 14 -6.08 3.15 -6.11
CA VAL A 14 -5.76 1.74 -5.90
C VAL A 14 -7.06 0.99 -5.61
N SER A 15 -7.27 -0.15 -6.26
CA SER A 15 -8.49 -0.95 -6.13
C SER A 15 -8.18 -2.45 -6.28
N ILE A 16 -9.17 -3.26 -5.95
CA ILE A 16 -9.18 -4.71 -6.24
C ILE A 16 -9.62 -5.02 -7.68
N THR A 17 -10.07 -4.01 -8.43
CA THR A 17 -10.49 -4.11 -9.83
C THR A 17 -10.11 -2.86 -10.63
N SER A 18 -9.84 -3.06 -11.93
CA SER A 18 -9.63 -1.98 -12.88
C SER A 18 -10.96 -1.35 -13.30
N GLY A 19 -10.98 -0.04 -13.48
CA GLY A 19 -12.20 0.68 -13.84
C GLY A 19 -12.12 2.16 -13.49
N GLN A 20 -13.21 2.68 -12.93
CA GLN A 20 -13.29 4.05 -12.43
C GLN A 20 -13.77 4.03 -10.98
N ALA A 21 -13.11 4.82 -10.14
CA ALA A 21 -13.53 5.09 -8.78
C ALA A 21 -14.10 6.52 -8.72
N THR A 22 -15.26 6.66 -8.08
CA THR A 22 -15.85 7.97 -7.81
C THR A 22 -15.56 8.35 -6.36
N PHE A 23 -14.93 9.48 -6.17
CA PHE A 23 -14.71 10.12 -4.88
C PHE A 23 -15.57 11.36 -4.74
N TYR A 24 -15.91 11.66 -3.50
CA TYR A 24 -16.61 12.86 -3.09
C TYR A 24 -15.70 13.61 -2.12
N THR A 25 -15.38 14.85 -2.47
CA THR A 25 -14.48 15.72 -1.71
C THR A 25 -15.16 17.03 -1.35
N GLU A 26 -14.68 17.69 -0.29
CA GLU A 26 -15.09 19.06 0.01
C GLU A 26 -14.72 20.02 -1.16
N PRO A 27 -15.55 21.04 -1.45
CA PRO A 27 -15.24 22.03 -2.48
C PRO A 27 -13.91 22.75 -2.22
N GLY A 28 -13.09 22.96 -3.26
CA GLY A 28 -11.79 23.64 -3.16
C GLY A 28 -10.64 22.73 -2.70
N ASN A 29 -10.92 21.48 -2.37
CA ASN A 29 -9.90 20.53 -1.96
C ASN A 29 -9.02 20.06 -3.12
N GLU A 30 -9.55 20.10 -4.35
CA GLU A 30 -8.79 19.90 -5.58
C GLU A 30 -7.58 20.85 -5.74
N VAL A 31 -7.59 21.99 -5.04
CA VAL A 31 -6.51 22.97 -5.05
C VAL A 31 -5.55 22.80 -3.86
N ASN A 32 -6.08 22.45 -2.69
CA ASN A 32 -5.32 22.46 -1.44
C ASN A 32 -4.70 21.09 -1.08
N ASN A 33 -5.05 20.00 -1.78
CA ASN A 33 -4.56 18.63 -1.54
C ASN A 33 -4.69 18.16 -0.08
N GLN A 34 -5.60 18.74 0.71
CA GLN A 34 -5.43 18.68 2.16
C GLN A 34 -6.49 17.88 2.90
N TRP A 35 -7.73 17.71 2.42
CA TRP A 35 -8.79 17.12 3.25
C TRP A 35 -9.29 15.79 2.66
N GLY A 36 -9.74 14.86 3.49
CA GLY A 36 -10.05 13.48 3.06
C GLY A 36 -11.09 13.39 1.94
N ALA A 37 -10.95 12.40 1.08
CA ALA A 37 -11.94 12.02 0.08
C ALA A 37 -12.71 10.78 0.54
N SER A 38 -13.99 10.67 0.17
CA SER A 38 -14.81 9.50 0.51
C SER A 38 -15.41 8.87 -0.74
N LEU A 39 -15.66 7.56 -0.70
CA LEU A 39 -16.45 6.86 -1.71
C LEU A 39 -17.96 7.14 -1.57
N GLU A 40 -18.39 7.69 -0.44
CA GLU A 40 -19.78 7.99 -0.15
C GLU A 40 -20.12 9.46 -0.44
N ALA A 41 -21.30 9.66 -1.03
CA ALA A 41 -21.81 10.99 -1.33
C ALA A 41 -22.24 11.71 -0.04
N GLY A 42 -21.47 12.71 0.35
CA GLY A 42 -21.85 13.65 1.40
C GLY A 42 -22.64 14.85 0.87
N ARG A 43 -23.34 15.58 1.74
CA ARG A 43 -23.98 16.86 1.37
C ARG A 43 -22.90 17.88 0.97
N LYS A 44 -23.10 18.59 -0.13
CA LYS A 44 -22.22 19.67 -0.64
C LYS A 44 -20.81 19.23 -1.06
N LYS A 45 -20.60 17.95 -1.38
CA LYS A 45 -19.31 17.47 -1.90
C LYS A 45 -19.22 17.56 -3.43
N THR A 46 -18.04 17.83 -3.93
CA THR A 46 -17.68 17.77 -5.36
C THR A 46 -17.36 16.33 -5.74
N LYS A 47 -17.90 15.88 -6.87
CA LYS A 47 -17.65 14.54 -7.44
C LYS A 47 -16.36 14.57 -8.28
N ILE A 48 -15.45 13.65 -7.99
CA ILE A 48 -14.23 13.41 -8.76
C ILE A 48 -14.25 11.95 -9.22
N VAL A 49 -13.97 11.71 -10.50
CA VAL A 49 -13.85 10.37 -11.04
C VAL A 49 -12.41 10.15 -11.48
N VAL A 50 -11.79 9.09 -10.97
CA VAL A 50 -10.42 8.72 -11.30
C VAL A 50 -10.37 7.29 -11.81
N PRO A 51 -9.44 6.96 -12.74
CA PRO A 51 -9.19 5.57 -13.08
C PRO A 51 -8.73 4.79 -11.83
N SER A 52 -9.15 3.53 -11.74
CA SER A 52 -8.67 2.61 -10.71
C SER A 52 -7.71 1.57 -11.31
N ILE A 53 -6.66 1.27 -10.56
CA ILE A 53 -5.71 0.20 -10.86
C ILE A 53 -6.12 -1.04 -10.06
N ASP A 54 -6.30 -2.17 -10.74
CA ASP A 54 -6.23 -3.48 -10.07
C ASP A 54 -4.81 -3.72 -9.57
N ILE A 55 -4.65 -3.61 -8.25
CA ILE A 55 -3.35 -3.72 -7.59
C ILE A 55 -2.71 -5.10 -7.77
N VAL A 56 -3.51 -6.16 -7.85
CA VAL A 56 -3.00 -7.54 -7.98
C VAL A 56 -2.34 -7.69 -9.34
N SER A 57 -3.07 -7.32 -10.40
CA SER A 57 -2.57 -7.37 -11.77
C SER A 57 -1.35 -6.46 -11.93
N TRP A 58 -1.41 -5.23 -11.40
CA TRP A 58 -0.30 -4.29 -11.49
C TRP A 58 0.98 -4.79 -10.80
N ILE A 59 0.87 -5.37 -9.59
CA ILE A 59 2.04 -5.93 -8.88
C ILE A 59 2.65 -7.08 -9.67
N ARG A 60 1.85 -8.00 -10.21
CA ARG A 60 2.35 -9.12 -11.03
C ARG A 60 3.13 -8.59 -12.23
N ASP A 61 2.46 -7.78 -13.05
CA ASP A 61 2.98 -7.37 -14.36
C ASP A 61 4.15 -6.38 -14.25
N THR A 62 4.15 -5.52 -13.22
CA THR A 62 5.08 -4.39 -13.13
C THR A 62 6.14 -4.57 -12.05
N VAL A 63 5.82 -5.27 -10.96
CA VAL A 63 6.72 -5.39 -9.80
C VAL A 63 7.40 -6.74 -9.80
N ILE A 64 6.65 -7.85 -9.82
CA ILE A 64 7.22 -9.20 -9.71
C ILE A 64 8.05 -9.51 -10.97
N ASP A 65 7.48 -9.30 -12.16
CA ASP A 65 8.12 -9.65 -13.43
C ASP A 65 9.12 -8.59 -13.94
N ARG A 66 9.52 -7.65 -13.08
CA ARG A 66 10.43 -6.56 -13.46
C ARG A 66 11.83 -7.08 -13.78
N LYS A 67 12.44 -6.53 -14.84
CA LYS A 67 13.86 -6.78 -15.14
C LYS A 67 14.75 -6.11 -14.10
N LEU A 68 15.44 -6.91 -13.31
CA LEU A 68 16.48 -6.45 -12.39
C LEU A 68 17.82 -6.31 -13.12
N PRO A 69 18.68 -5.34 -12.74
CA PRO A 69 20.03 -5.25 -13.27
C PRO A 69 20.80 -6.56 -13.00
N SER A 70 21.43 -7.11 -14.04
CA SER A 70 22.25 -8.32 -13.97
C SER A 70 23.35 -8.18 -12.91
N GLY A 71 23.45 -9.15 -12.00
CA GLY A 71 24.42 -9.18 -10.90
C GLY A 71 23.86 -8.83 -9.52
N ASN A 72 22.59 -8.44 -9.41
CA ASN A 72 21.96 -8.10 -8.12
C ASN A 72 20.86 -9.12 -7.75
N LEU A 73 21.25 -10.18 -7.03
CA LEU A 73 20.39 -11.34 -6.72
C LEU A 73 19.44 -11.13 -5.53
N THR A 74 19.48 -9.98 -4.86
CA THR A 74 18.70 -9.74 -3.65
C THR A 74 17.82 -8.50 -3.80
N SER A 75 16.83 -8.54 -4.70
CA SER A 75 15.80 -7.51 -4.71
C SER A 75 14.79 -7.78 -3.61
N LYS A 76 14.51 -6.75 -2.80
CA LYS A 76 13.40 -6.76 -1.85
C LYS A 76 12.24 -5.93 -2.38
N ILE A 77 11.02 -6.36 -2.10
CA ILE A 77 9.79 -5.64 -2.43
C ILE A 77 9.19 -5.15 -1.12
N MET A 78 9.04 -3.83 -1.01
CA MET A 78 8.39 -3.19 0.13
C MET A 78 7.19 -2.39 -0.38
N MET A 79 6.12 -2.39 0.41
CA MET A 79 4.90 -1.62 0.18
C MET A 79 4.59 -0.80 1.43
N LYS A 80 4.29 0.49 1.26
CA LYS A 80 3.49 1.25 2.23
C LYS A 80 2.06 1.27 1.70
N SER A 81 1.12 0.90 2.56
CA SER A 81 -0.32 0.94 2.33
C SER A 81 -0.91 1.83 3.39
N ASP A 82 -1.59 2.85 2.91
CA ASP A 82 -2.17 3.91 3.70
C ASP A 82 -3.39 4.35 2.90
N ILE A 83 -4.43 3.52 3.04
CA ILE A 83 -5.68 3.66 2.32
C ILE A 83 -6.76 3.70 3.37
N GLU A 84 -7.15 4.93 3.73
CA GLU A 84 -8.22 5.26 4.65
C GLU A 84 -9.41 4.28 4.56
N GLY A 85 -9.52 3.43 5.59
CA GLY A 85 -10.60 2.44 5.74
C GLY A 85 -10.63 1.26 4.76
N HIS A 86 -9.67 1.13 3.83
CA HIS A 86 -9.69 0.07 2.80
C HIS A 86 -8.42 -0.80 2.76
N ASP A 87 -7.44 -0.55 3.61
CA ASP A 87 -6.22 -1.36 3.72
C ASP A 87 -6.53 -2.86 3.86
N SER A 88 -7.41 -3.24 4.78
CA SER A 88 -7.78 -4.66 4.98
C SER A 88 -8.37 -5.30 3.72
N THR A 89 -9.17 -4.58 2.94
CA THR A 89 -9.76 -5.09 1.69
C THR A 89 -8.70 -5.32 0.62
N VAL A 90 -7.81 -4.35 0.45
CA VAL A 90 -6.70 -4.43 -0.51
C VAL A 90 -5.76 -5.56 -0.14
N LEU A 91 -5.34 -5.65 1.12
CA LEU A 91 -4.44 -6.70 1.58
C LEU A 91 -5.08 -8.09 1.55
N ALA A 92 -6.37 -8.21 1.88
CA ALA A 92 -7.11 -9.47 1.72
C ALA A 92 -7.07 -9.95 0.25
N ASN A 93 -7.29 -9.04 -0.70
CA ASN A 93 -7.24 -9.38 -2.13
C ASN A 93 -5.83 -9.82 -2.58
N LEU A 94 -4.77 -9.20 -2.05
CA LEU A 94 -3.40 -9.65 -2.28
C LEU A 94 -3.16 -11.08 -1.76
N ILE A 95 -3.74 -11.43 -0.61
CA ILE A 95 -3.60 -12.77 -0.01
C ILE A 95 -4.34 -13.80 -0.85
N LEU A 96 -5.61 -13.54 -1.17
CA LEU A 96 -6.47 -14.44 -1.93
C LEU A 96 -5.94 -14.67 -3.36
N SER A 97 -5.26 -13.68 -3.94
CA SER A 97 -4.60 -13.81 -5.24
C SER A 97 -3.19 -14.44 -5.16
N GLY A 98 -2.66 -14.72 -3.98
CA GLY A 98 -1.31 -15.26 -3.77
C GLY A 98 -0.17 -14.26 -4.03
N VAL A 99 -0.47 -13.00 -4.35
CA VAL A 99 0.54 -11.95 -4.59
C VAL A 99 1.16 -11.43 -3.30
N TYR A 100 0.42 -11.50 -2.19
CA TYR A 100 0.87 -11.04 -0.88
C TYR A 100 2.26 -11.59 -0.53
N CYS A 101 2.47 -12.89 -0.75
CA CYS A 101 3.71 -13.59 -0.41
C CYS A 101 4.93 -13.22 -1.26
N SER A 102 4.73 -12.49 -2.36
CA SER A 102 5.80 -11.93 -3.18
C SER A 102 6.31 -10.59 -2.64
N ILE A 103 5.62 -9.99 -1.68
CA ILE A 103 6.03 -8.74 -1.01
C ILE A 103 6.79 -9.11 0.27
N ASP A 104 8.00 -8.61 0.47
CA ASP A 104 8.80 -8.96 1.65
C ASP A 104 8.30 -8.23 2.91
N LEU A 105 7.89 -6.97 2.75
CA LEU A 105 7.51 -6.10 3.84
C LEU A 105 6.37 -5.17 3.44
N ILE A 106 5.33 -5.13 4.25
CA ILE A 106 4.19 -4.24 4.11
C ILE A 106 4.09 -3.40 5.39
N TYR A 107 4.09 -2.09 5.23
CA TYR A 107 3.64 -1.16 6.24
C TYR A 107 2.17 -0.84 5.96
N GLY A 108 1.27 -1.15 6.88
CA GLY A 108 -0.16 -0.85 6.77
C GLY A 108 -0.62 0.06 7.89
N GLU A 109 -1.54 0.96 7.59
CA GLU A 109 -1.98 1.99 8.54
C GLU A 109 -3.34 1.66 9.18
N HIS A 110 -4.38 1.58 8.34
CA HIS A 110 -5.77 1.45 8.75
C HIS A 110 -6.22 -0.01 8.89
N LEU A 111 -5.45 -0.79 9.64
CA LEU A 111 -5.70 -2.22 9.85
C LEU A 111 -6.48 -2.48 11.15
N THR A 112 -7.56 -3.26 11.05
CA THR A 112 -8.28 -3.72 12.25
C THR A 112 -7.47 -4.78 13.01
N ASN A 113 -7.72 -4.90 14.32
CA ASN A 113 -7.05 -5.90 15.16
C ASN A 113 -7.41 -7.32 14.71
N GLU A 114 -8.65 -7.55 14.28
CA GLU A 114 -9.12 -8.82 13.75
C GLU A 114 -8.33 -9.21 12.49
N PHE A 115 -8.08 -8.25 11.60
CA PHE A 115 -7.30 -8.48 10.40
C PHE A 115 -5.85 -8.84 10.75
N VAL A 116 -5.19 -8.05 11.62
CA VAL A 116 -3.81 -8.32 12.07
C VAL A 116 -3.70 -9.71 12.73
N ASN A 117 -4.65 -10.08 13.57
CA ASN A 117 -4.69 -11.41 14.20
C ASN A 117 -4.87 -12.53 13.17
N GLY A 118 -5.72 -12.31 12.16
CA GLY A 118 -5.89 -13.24 11.04
C GLY A 118 -4.61 -13.44 10.24
N ILE A 119 -3.87 -12.35 9.96
CA ILE A 119 -2.56 -12.40 9.30
C ILE A 119 -1.53 -13.15 10.15
N ALA A 120 -1.50 -12.91 11.45
CA ALA A 120 -0.59 -13.60 12.36
C ALA A 120 -0.84 -15.11 12.37
N LEU A 121 -2.11 -15.54 12.36
CA LEU A 121 -2.47 -16.95 12.21
C LEU A 121 -2.04 -17.49 10.85
N PHE A 122 -2.35 -16.79 9.75
CA PHE A 122 -1.92 -17.18 8.41
C PHE A 122 -0.40 -17.35 8.32
N GLN A 123 0.38 -16.41 8.83
CA GLN A 123 1.85 -16.47 8.86
C GLN A 123 2.37 -17.62 9.72
N LYS A 124 1.71 -17.92 10.85
CA LYS A 124 2.09 -19.05 11.72
C LYS A 124 1.95 -20.41 11.02
N TYR A 125 0.91 -20.57 10.20
CA TYR A 125 0.61 -21.84 9.52
C TYR A 125 1.15 -21.92 8.10
N SER A 126 1.51 -20.78 7.50
CA SER A 126 2.14 -20.73 6.19
C SER A 126 3.63 -21.06 6.27
N GLN A 127 4.04 -22.16 5.65
CA GLN A 127 5.46 -22.56 5.59
C GLN A 127 6.27 -21.80 4.52
N SER A 128 5.60 -21.17 3.54
CA SER A 128 6.24 -20.58 2.35
C SER A 128 6.18 -19.04 2.30
N CYS A 129 5.14 -18.43 2.87
CA CYS A 129 4.97 -16.97 2.89
C CYS A 129 5.85 -16.30 3.94
N LYS A 130 6.75 -15.41 3.51
CA LYS A 130 7.70 -14.70 4.40
C LYS A 130 7.40 -13.21 4.57
N THR A 131 6.31 -12.73 4.00
CA THR A 131 5.87 -11.33 4.08
C THR A 131 5.68 -10.92 5.53
N LYS A 132 6.30 -9.80 5.90
CA LYS A 132 6.08 -9.15 7.19
C LYS A 132 5.07 -8.02 7.04
N LEU A 133 4.07 -7.99 7.91
CA LEU A 133 3.12 -6.90 8.01
C LEU A 133 3.43 -6.13 9.30
N ILE A 134 3.70 -4.84 9.17
CA ILE A 134 3.96 -3.95 10.30
C ILE A 134 2.90 -2.85 10.26
N ARG A 135 2.22 -2.63 11.39
CA ARG A 135 1.34 -1.47 11.53
C ARG A 135 2.20 -0.23 11.73
N MET A 136 2.04 0.79 10.89
CA MET A 136 2.78 2.05 10.98
C MET A 136 1.85 3.20 10.63
N ASP A 137 1.64 4.08 11.60
CA ASP A 137 0.86 5.32 11.53
C ASP A 137 1.76 6.43 11.00
N ASP A 138 1.42 7.08 9.90
CA ASP A 138 2.34 8.03 9.28
C ASP A 138 2.37 9.40 9.98
N GLU A 139 1.35 9.71 10.78
CA GLU A 139 1.32 10.86 11.69
C GLU A 139 2.34 10.73 12.83
N SER A 140 2.78 9.50 13.14
CA SER A 140 3.86 9.26 14.10
C SER A 140 5.21 9.83 13.65
N PHE A 141 5.38 10.11 12.35
CA PHE A 141 6.59 10.74 11.80
C PHE A 141 6.74 12.20 12.22
N TYR A 142 5.64 12.89 12.51
CA TYR A 142 5.65 14.32 12.88
C TYR A 142 6.53 14.58 14.10
N GLN A 143 6.66 13.59 15.00
CA GLN A 143 7.36 13.75 16.27
C GLN A 143 8.86 13.41 16.21
N THR A 144 9.30 12.46 15.38
CA THR A 144 10.67 11.88 15.49
C THR A 144 11.55 12.08 14.25
N ARG A 145 10.99 12.44 13.09
CA ARG A 145 11.68 12.67 11.80
C ARG A 145 12.58 11.52 11.28
N LEU A 146 12.68 10.39 12.00
CA LEU A 146 13.47 9.22 11.64
C LEU A 146 12.67 7.95 11.97
N PRO A 147 12.09 7.28 10.98
CA PRO A 147 11.15 6.16 11.20
C PRO A 147 11.82 4.80 11.42
N PHE A 148 13.13 4.70 11.26
CA PHE A 148 13.85 3.44 11.33
C PHE A 148 14.89 3.51 12.44
N THR A 149 14.67 2.78 13.53
CA THR A 149 15.75 2.41 14.45
C THR A 149 16.61 1.36 13.76
N TYR A 150 17.74 1.80 13.20
CA TYR A 150 18.75 0.85 12.75
C TYR A 150 19.28 0.11 13.98
N PRO A 151 19.19 -1.23 14.05
CA PRO A 151 19.92 -1.94 15.08
C PRO A 151 21.40 -1.60 14.90
N GLN A 152 22.00 -0.95 15.89
CA GLN A 152 23.44 -0.73 15.89
C GLN A 152 24.09 -2.11 15.87
N SER A 153 24.93 -2.37 14.87
CA SER A 153 25.75 -3.57 14.84
C SER A 153 26.61 -3.57 16.09
N THR A 154 26.35 -4.48 17.02
CA THR A 154 27.29 -4.79 18.09
C THR A 154 28.51 -5.42 17.44
N THR A 155 29.56 -4.60 17.28
CA THR A 155 30.94 -5.06 17.01
C THR A 155 31.52 -5.75 18.23
#